data_AF-A0A934NTK3-F1
#
_entry.id   AF-A0A934NTK3-F1
#
_cell.length_a   1.000
_cell.length_b   1.000
_cell.length_c   1.000
_cell.angle_alpha   90.00
_cell.angle_beta   90.00
_cell.angle_gamma   90.00
#
_symmetry.space_group_name_H-M   'P 1'
#
loop_
_entity.id
_entity.type
_entity.pdbx_description
1 polymer ?
#
loop_
_entity_poly.entity_id
_entity_poly.type
_entity_poly.pdbx_seq_one_letter_code
_entity_poly.pdbx_strand_id
1 'polypeptide(L)'
;MTRALVVPALVVLVAVIGIIDAATGQAWDLVTLFAAVGVLGALLAVPVRRRRPLTLRIDLFRFLTERADAGDESVGRIADRAVAAYRAALTGDIDPTPSSQ
;
A
#
# COMPACT_ATOMS: atom_id res chain seq x y z
N MET A 1 -1.04 6.95 5.94
CA MET A 1 -2.14 6.17 5.31
C MET A 1 -3.28 7.07 4.83
N THR A 2 -3.67 8.12 5.57
CA THR A 2 -4.74 9.06 5.20
C THR A 2 -4.57 9.69 3.80
N ARG A 3 -3.39 10.21 3.45
CA ARG A 3 -3.16 10.85 2.13
C ARG A 3 -3.40 9.94 0.92
N ALA A 4 -3.13 8.64 1.04
CA ALA A 4 -3.29 7.69 -0.07
C ALA A 4 -4.77 7.40 -0.41
N LEU A 5 -5.67 7.61 0.55
CA LEU A 5 -7.11 7.38 0.36
C LEU A 5 -7.87 8.65 -0.07
N VAL A 6 -7.27 9.84 0.11
CA VAL A 6 -7.90 11.12 -0.24
C VAL A 6 -8.16 11.23 -1.74
N VAL A 7 -7.18 10.87 -2.57
CA VAL A 7 -7.30 10.95 -4.04
C VAL A 7 -8.41 10.04 -4.58
N PRO A 8 -8.43 8.71 -4.30
CA PRO A 8 -9.50 7.87 -4.80
C PRO A 8 -10.88 8.25 -4.23
N ALA A 9 -10.95 8.73 -2.98
CA ALA A 9 -12.20 9.24 -2.41
C ALA A 9 -12.74 10.46 -3.17
N LEU A 10 -11.87 11.40 -3.55
CA LEU A 10 -12.24 12.56 -4.37
C LEU A 10 -12.69 12.14 -5.77
N VAL A 11 -12.00 11.18 -6.39
CA VAL A 11 -12.37 10.65 -7.71
C VAL A 11 -13.77 10.02 -7.67
N VAL A 12 -14.07 9.20 -6.66
CA VAL A 12 -15.41 8.61 -6.49
C VAL A 12 -16.46 9.69 -6.25
N LEU A 13 -16.17 10.70 -5.43
CA LEU A 13 -17.09 11.80 -5.18
C LEU A 13 -17.45 12.57 -6.47
N VAL A 14 -16.44 12.96 -7.25
CA VAL A 14 -16.65 13.66 -8.52
C VAL A 14 -17.39 12.79 -9.52
N ALA A 15 -17.08 11.50 -9.59
CA ALA A 15 -17.79 10.55 -10.43
C ALA A 15 -19.28 10.46 -10.07
N VAL A 16 -19.63 10.40 -8.79
CA VAL A 16 -21.03 10.38 -8.35
C VAL A 16 -21.77 11.66 -8.75
N ILE A 17 -21.14 12.83 -8.59
CA ILE A 17 -21.72 14.11 -9.02
C ILE A 17 -21.97 14.10 -10.54
N GLY A 18 -21.01 13.64 -11.31
CA GLY A 18 -21.12 13.53 -12.77
C GLY A 18 -22.22 12.56 -13.23
N ILE A 19 -22.42 11.44 -12.52
CA ILE A 19 -23.52 10.49 -12.79
C ILE A 19 -24.88 11.18 -12.59
N ILE A 20 -25.06 11.90 -11.49
CA ILE A 20 -26.32 12.58 -11.16
C ILE A 20 -26.63 13.63 -12.23
N ASP A 21 -25.65 14.47 -12.57
CA ASP A 21 -25.79 15.51 -13.59
C ASP A 21 -26.13 14.91 -14.97
N ALA A 22 -25.37 13.91 -15.41
CA ALA A 22 -25.59 13.24 -16.69
C ALA A 22 -26.95 12.53 -16.77
N ALA A 23 -27.41 11.92 -15.67
CA ALA A 23 -28.72 11.29 -15.61
C ALA A 23 -29.85 12.33 -15.70
N THR A 24 -29.71 13.49 -15.04
CA THR A 24 -30.67 14.58 -15.17
C THR A 24 -30.67 15.20 -16.57
N GLY A 25 -29.51 15.27 -17.23
CA GLY A 25 -29.34 15.75 -18.60
C GLY A 25 -29.66 14.73 -19.70
N GLN A 26 -30.16 13.52 -19.36
CA GLN A 26 -30.42 12.43 -20.31
C GLN A 26 -29.20 12.00 -21.15
N ALA A 27 -27.98 12.29 -20.66
CA ALA A 27 -26.72 11.98 -21.33
C ALA A 27 -26.17 10.63 -20.85
N TRP A 28 -26.78 9.54 -21.34
CA TRP A 28 -26.46 8.16 -20.91
C TRP A 28 -25.01 7.73 -21.17
N ASP A 29 -24.33 8.33 -22.15
CA ASP A 29 -22.90 8.09 -22.41
C ASP A 29 -22.04 8.60 -21.25
N LEU A 30 -22.32 9.82 -20.77
CA LEU A 30 -21.63 10.42 -19.63
C LEU A 30 -21.90 9.65 -18.33
N VAL A 31 -23.13 9.18 -18.12
CA VAL A 31 -23.45 8.30 -16.98
C VAL A 31 -22.54 7.07 -16.97
N THR A 32 -22.38 6.44 -18.13
CA THR A 32 -21.54 5.24 -18.28
C THR A 32 -20.07 5.55 -18.01
N LEU A 33 -19.57 6.67 -18.53
CA LEU A 33 -18.20 7.13 -18.31
C LEU A 33 -17.92 7.39 -16.83
N PHE A 34 -18.78 8.15 -16.16
CA PHE A 34 -18.59 8.46 -14.74
C PHE A 34 -18.74 7.21 -13.86
N ALA A 35 -19.63 6.29 -14.20
CA ALA A 35 -19.71 4.99 -13.52
C ALA A 35 -18.40 4.20 -13.64
N ALA A 36 -17.80 4.13 -14.84
CA ALA A 36 -16.52 3.46 -15.05
C ALA A 36 -15.38 4.12 -14.25
N VAL A 37 -15.31 5.46 -14.24
CA VAL A 37 -14.34 6.22 -13.45
C VAL A 37 -14.52 5.98 -11.95
N GLY A 38 -15.77 5.95 -11.46
CA GLY A 38 -16.08 5.67 -10.06
C GLY A 38 -15.65 4.27 -9.63
N VAL A 39 -15.93 3.25 -10.45
CA VAL A 39 -15.48 1.87 -10.21
C VAL A 39 -13.96 1.78 -10.17
N LEU A 40 -13.27 2.45 -11.10
CA LEU A 40 -11.81 2.47 -11.13
C LEU A 40 -11.24 3.17 -9.88
N GLY A 41 -11.78 4.32 -9.49
CA GLY A 41 -11.41 5.01 -8.26
C GLY A 41 -11.60 4.16 -7.01
N ALA A 42 -12.70 3.41 -6.93
CA ALA A 42 -12.96 2.48 -5.84
C ALA A 42 -11.96 1.31 -5.80
N LEU A 43 -11.61 0.73 -6.97
CA LEU A 43 -10.58 -0.30 -7.08
C LEU A 43 -9.20 0.19 -6.62
N LEU A 44 -8.84 1.43 -6.95
CA LEU A 44 -7.61 2.07 -6.48
C LEU A 44 -7.59 2.31 -4.96
N ALA A 45 -8.76 2.40 -4.32
CA ALA A 45 -8.86 2.51 -2.86
C ALA A 45 -8.63 1.17 -2.14
N VAL A 46 -8.72 0.03 -2.84
CA VAL A 46 -8.50 -1.30 -2.23
C VAL A 46 -7.01 -1.49 -2.00
N PRO A 47 -6.54 -1.57 -0.74
CA PRO A 47 -5.13 -1.78 -0.47
C PRO A 47 -4.74 -3.19 -0.94
N VAL A 48 -3.93 -3.28 -1.99
CA VAL A 48 -3.30 -4.53 -2.44
C VAL A 48 -2.14 -4.86 -1.50
N ARG A 49 -2.44 -5.08 -0.22
CA ARG A 49 -1.49 -5.64 0.74
C ARG A 49 -1.82 -7.11 0.96
N ARG A 50 -1.35 -7.97 0.05
CA ARG A 50 -1.27 -9.42 0.31
C ARG A 50 -0.16 -9.67 1.33
N ARG A 51 -0.41 -9.34 2.60
CA ARG A 51 0.42 -9.82 3.70
C ARG A 51 0.14 -11.30 3.88
N ARG A 52 1.15 -12.14 3.70
CA ARG A 52 1.05 -13.54 4.11
C ARG A 52 1.34 -13.61 5.61
N PRO A 53 0.51 -14.33 6.40
CA PRO A 53 0.87 -14.62 7.78
C PRO A 53 2.17 -15.44 7.78
N LEU A 54 3.12 -15.03 8.60
CA LEU A 54 4.38 -15.74 8.81
C LEU A 54 4.33 -16.38 10.20
N THR A 55 4.64 -17.67 10.26
CA THR A 55 4.87 -18.34 11.54
C THR A 55 6.31 -18.07 11.96
N LEU A 56 6.49 -17.26 12.99
CA LEU A 56 7.79 -16.94 13.58
C LEU A 56 8.07 -17.89 14.76
N ARG A 57 9.35 -18.22 14.97
CA ARG A 57 9.78 -18.88 16.20
C ARG A 57 9.60 -17.91 17.37
N ILE A 58 9.14 -18.42 18.52
CA ILE A 58 8.73 -17.58 19.65
C ILE A 58 9.84 -16.64 20.16
N ASP A 59 11.09 -17.11 20.18
CA ASP A 59 12.23 -16.29 20.59
C ASP A 59 12.47 -15.11 19.65
N LEU A 60 12.28 -15.33 18.35
CA LEU A 60 12.47 -14.30 17.33
C LEU A 60 11.34 -13.27 17.39
N PHE A 61 10.11 -13.72 17.65
CA PHE A 61 8.99 -12.82 17.89
C PHE A 61 9.26 -11.94 19.11
N ARG A 62 9.72 -12.55 20.23
CA ARG A 62 10.08 -11.82 21.44
C ARG A 62 11.16 -10.77 21.20
N PHE A 63 12.24 -11.14 20.51
CA PHE A 63 13.30 -10.21 20.14
C PHE A 63 12.79 -9.03 19.29
N LEU A 64 11.91 -9.30 18.32
CA LEU A 64 11.34 -8.25 17.48
C LEU A 64 10.43 -7.31 18.26
N THR A 65 9.66 -7.83 19.21
CA THR A 65 8.80 -7.03 20.10
C THR A 65 9.64 -6.14 21.01
N GLU A 66 10.66 -6.68 21.69
CA GLU A 66 11.56 -5.90 22.54
C GLU A 66 12.25 -4.77 21.75
N ARG A 67 12.62 -5.03 20.49
CA ARG A 67 13.22 -4.03 19.61
C ARG A 67 12.23 -2.99 19.08
N ALA A 68 10.98 -3.39 18.87
CA ALA A 68 9.91 -2.47 18.49
C ALA A 68 9.56 -1.55 19.65
N ASP A 69 9.51 -2.07 20.88
CA ASP A 69 9.23 -1.29 22.10
C ASP A 69 10.35 -0.27 22.40
N ALA A 70 11.58 -0.59 22.03
CA ALA A 70 12.73 0.31 22.15
C ALA A 70 12.80 1.39 21.04
N GLY A 71 11.93 1.34 20.02
CA GLY A 71 11.98 2.23 18.86
C GLY A 71 10.62 2.77 18.45
N ASP A 72 10.57 3.56 17.37
CA ASP A 72 9.31 4.08 16.79
C ASP A 72 8.85 3.24 15.58
N GLU A 73 9.20 1.95 15.56
CA GLU A 73 8.96 1.06 14.43
C GLU A 73 8.16 -0.17 14.82
N SER A 74 7.09 -0.44 14.07
CA SER A 74 6.32 -1.67 14.27
C SER A 74 7.14 -2.94 13.97
N VAL A 75 6.88 -4.02 14.71
CA VAL A 75 7.42 -5.38 14.50
C VAL A 75 7.38 -5.79 13.02
N GLY A 76 6.27 -5.53 12.34
CA GLY A 76 6.11 -5.86 10.92
C GLY A 76 7.09 -5.09 10.02
N ARG A 77 7.35 -3.81 10.28
CA ARG A 77 8.30 -3.01 9.50
C ARG A 77 9.74 -3.49 9.71
N ILE A 78 10.07 -3.87 10.95
CA ILE A 78 11.39 -4.43 11.28
C ILE A 78 11.58 -5.79 10.57
N ALA A 79 10.57 -6.66 10.60
CA ALA A 79 10.60 -7.95 9.90
C ALA A 79 10.70 -7.78 8.37
N ASP A 80 9.91 -6.88 7.77
CA ASP A 80 9.96 -6.59 6.33
C ASP A 80 11.37 -6.14 5.91
N ARG A 81 12.02 -5.28 6.71
CA ARG A 81 13.40 -4.82 6.47
C ARG A 81 14.42 -5.93 6.60
N ALA A 82 14.30 -6.77 7.63
CA ALA A 82 15.21 -7.90 7.83
C ALA A 82 15.15 -8.88 6.65
N VAL A 83 13.94 -9.19 6.17
CA VAL A 83 13.74 -10.03 4.98
C VAL A 83 14.29 -9.36 3.72
N ALA A 84 14.07 -8.05 3.55
CA ALA A 84 14.60 -7.30 2.41
C ALA A 84 16.14 -7.28 2.40
N ALA A 85 16.78 -7.04 3.54
CA ALA A 85 18.23 -7.06 3.69
C ALA A 85 18.81 -8.46 3.40
N TYR A 86 18.18 -9.51 3.93
CA TYR A 86 18.56 -10.89 3.64
C TYR A 86 18.46 -11.20 2.15
N ARG A 87 17.36 -10.79 1.50
CA ARG A 87 17.17 -10.99 0.06
C ARG A 87 18.22 -10.24 -0.75
N ALA A 88 18.50 -8.98 -0.44
CA ALA A 88 19.52 -8.19 -1.12
C ALA A 88 20.90 -8.86 -1.03
N ALA A 89 21.26 -9.39 0.14
CA ALA A 89 22.50 -10.14 0.35
C ALA A 89 22.55 -11.42 -0.50
N LEU A 90 21.44 -12.16 -0.61
CA LEU A 90 21.37 -13.37 -1.45
C LEU A 90 21.45 -13.08 -2.95
N THR A 91 20.98 -11.90 -3.38
CA THR A 91 20.91 -11.54 -4.81
C THR A 91 22.18 -10.83 -5.28
N GLY A 92 23.17 -10.63 -4.40
CA GLY A 92 24.44 -9.95 -4.73
C GLY A 92 24.30 -8.44 -4.97
N ASP A 93 23.16 -7.85 -4.59
CA ASP A 93 22.81 -6.43 -4.85
C ASP A 93 23.40 -5.47 -3.80
N ILE A 94 24.12 -6.02 -2.81
CA ILE A 94 24.89 -5.27 -1.83
C ILE A 94 26.33 -5.29 -2.32
N ASP A 95 26.74 -4.24 -3.03
CA ASP A 95 28.13 -4.04 -3.44
C ASP A 95 28.99 -3.77 -2.19
N PRO A 96 29.85 -4.71 -1.75
CA PRO A 96 30.74 -4.51 -0.61
C PRO A 96 32.09 -4.06 -1.14
N THR A 97 32.21 -2.81 -1.60
CA THR A 97 33.52 -2.19 -1.85
C THR A 97 33.73 -0.97 -0.95
N PRO A 98 34.35 -1.13 0.24
CA PRO A 98 35.12 -0.04 0.81
C PRO A 98 36.31 0.20 -0.13
N SER A 99 36.26 1.31 -0.87
CA SER A 99 37.43 1.85 -1.57
C SER A 99 38.44 2.31 -0.51
N SER A 100 39.30 1.38 -0.08
CA SER A 100 40.55 1.72 0.59
C SER A 100 41.45 2.45 -0.42
N GLN A 101 41.54 3.78 -0.28
CA GLN A 101 42.73 4.54 -0.63
C GLN A 101 43.60 4.71 0.61
#